data_AF-A0A645GSA3-F1
#
_entry.id   AF-A0A645GSA3-F1
#
_cell.length_a   1.000
_cell.length_b   1.000
_cell.length_c   1.000
_cell.angle_alpha   90.00
_cell.angle_beta   90.00
_cell.angle_gamma   90.00
#
_symmetry.space_group_name_H-M   'P 1'
#
loop_
_entity.id
_entity.type
_entity.pdbx_description
1 polymer ?
#
loop_
_entity_poly.entity_id
_entity_poly.type
_entity_poly.pdbx_seq_one_letter_code
_entity_poly.pdbx_strand_id
1 'polypeptide(L)' 'MVLGTVNGNIHPAQLALAEALHKAGVPLAVVALRNPFELKLLPSGVFAFALFEYAPKTVQLAARLFTRA' A
#
# COMPACT_ATOMS: atom_id res chain seq x y z
N MET A 1 -3.57 1.48 -9.39
CA MET A 1 -4.21 1.72 -8.07
C MET A 1 -3.12 1.85 -7.03
N VAL A 2 -3.23 2.80 -6.10
CA VAL A 2 -2.33 2.93 -4.94
C VAL A 2 -3.18 2.76 -3.68
N LEU A 3 -2.89 1.72 -2.90
CA LEU A 3 -3.59 1.40 -1.66
C LEU A 3 -2.72 1.76 -0.46
N GLY A 4 -3.21 2.67 0.39
CA GLY A 4 -2.60 2.96 1.69
C GLY A 4 -3.11 2.01 2.77
N THR A 5 -2.22 1.38 3.52
CA THR A 5 -2.58 0.54 4.68
C THR A 5 -2.17 1.19 6.00
N VAL A 6 -2.94 0.93 7.05
CA VAL A 6 -2.62 1.36 8.42
C VAL A 6 -2.71 0.14 9.32
N ASN A 7 -1.55 -0.40 9.71
CA ASN A 7 -1.42 -1.71 10.37
C ASN A 7 -2.24 -2.80 9.67
N GLY A 8 -2.01 -3.00 8.38
CA GLY A 8 -2.70 -4.04 7.60
C GLY A 8 -2.54 -5.44 8.22
N ASN A 9 -1.49 -5.66 9.02
CA ASN A 9 -1.25 -6.92 9.73
C ASN A 9 -2.23 -7.16 10.89
N ILE A 10 -2.84 -6.10 11.44
CA ILE A 10 -3.84 -6.17 12.52
C ILE A 10 -5.26 -6.16 11.93
N HIS A 11 -5.45 -5.53 10.77
CA HIS A 11 -6.74 -5.34 10.13
C HIS A 11 -6.82 -6.14 8.81
N PRO A 12 -7.21 -7.43 8.85
CA PRO A 12 -7.08 -8.35 7.72
C PRO A 12 -7.91 -7.95 6.49
N ALA A 13 -8.97 -7.16 6.65
CA ALA A 13 -9.77 -6.64 5.53
C ALA A 13 -8.95 -5.80 4.54
N GLN A 14 -7.90 -5.10 5.01
CA GLN A 14 -7.01 -4.31 4.14
C GLN A 14 -6.21 -5.22 3.19
N LEU A 15 -5.72 -6.36 3.71
CA LEU A 15 -5.03 -7.37 2.90
C LEU A 15 -5.99 -8.11 1.97
N ALA A 16 -7.21 -8.40 2.43
CA ALA A 16 -8.24 -8.99 1.57
C ALA A 16 -8.58 -8.08 0.37
N LEU A 17 -8.61 -6.77 0.56
CA LEU A 17 -8.77 -5.81 -0.53
C LEU A 17 -7.57 -5.82 -1.49
N ALA A 18 -6.34 -5.82 -0.97
CA ALA A 18 -5.14 -5.91 -1.80
C ALA A 18 -5.13 -7.19 -2.65
N GLU A 19 -5.49 -8.32 -2.05
CA GLU A 19 -5.60 -9.62 -2.71
C GLU A 19 -6.68 -9.62 -3.80
N ALA A 20 -7.85 -9.05 -3.51
CA ALA A 20 -8.94 -8.96 -4.48
C ALA A 20 -8.56 -8.09 -5.68
N LEU A 21 -7.90 -6.94 -5.44
CA LEU A 21 -7.40 -6.06 -6.50
C LEU A 21 -6.33 -6.75 -7.36
N HIS A 22 -5.40 -7.47 -6.73
CA HIS A 22 -4.37 -8.24 -7.42
C HIS A 22 -4.98 -9.33 -8.30
N LYS A 23 -5.91 -10.13 -7.78
CA LYS A 23 -6.63 -11.18 -8.54
C LYS A 23 -7.46 -10.63 -9.69
N ALA A 24 -7.99 -9.42 -9.54
CA ALA A 24 -8.69 -8.72 -10.62
C ALA A 24 -7.76 -8.18 -11.71
N GLY A 25 -6.45 -8.38 -11.60
CA GLY A 25 -5.46 -7.93 -12.59
C GLY A 25 -5.22 -6.41 -12.56
N VAL A 26 -5.62 -5.72 -11.49
CA VAL A 26 -5.40 -4.28 -11.34
C VAL A 26 -3.91 -4.04 -11.05
N PRO A 27 -3.20 -3.19 -11.82
CA PRO A 27 -1.86 -2.75 -11.45
C PRO A 27 -1.89 -2.08 -10.08
N LEU A 28 -1.25 -2.72 -9.09
CA LEU A 28 -1.39 -2.38 -7.68
C LEU A 28 -0.05 -1.99 -7.07
N ALA A 29 -0.05 -0.85 -6.37
CA ALA A 29 0.97 -0.48 -5.42
C ALA A 29 0.38 -0.43 -4.00
N VAL A 30 1.10 -0.92 -3.00
CA VAL A 30 0.68 -0.86 -1.59
C VAL A 30 1.67 -0.04 -0.77
N VAL A 31 1.18 0.92 0.00
CA VAL A 31 1.99 1.83 0.83
C VAL A 31 1.60 1.67 2.28
N ALA A 32 2.50 1.16 3.12
CA ALA A 32 2.25 1.04 4.55
C ALA A 32 2.48 2.39 5.24
N LEU A 33 1.39 2.97 5.77
CA LEU A 33 1.38 4.31 6.38
C LEU A 33 1.68 4.29 7.88
N ARG A 34 1.83 3.12 8.51
CA ARG A 34 2.31 2.98 9.90
C ARG A 34 3.37 1.88 9.96
N ASN A 35 3.13 0.82 10.73
CA ASN A 35 4.03 -0.32 10.76
C ASN A 35 3.97 -1.08 9.42
N PRO A 36 5.10 -1.55 8.87
CA PRO A 36 5.15 -2.16 7.54
C PRO A 36 5.00 -3.69 7.53
N PHE A 37 4.47 -4.28 8.60
CA PHE A 37 4.52 -5.72 8.81
C PHE A 37 3.66 -6.51 7.83
N GLU A 38 2.64 -5.89 7.24
CA GLU A 38 1.81 -6.45 6.20
C GLU A 38 2.51 -6.59 4.85
N LEU A 39 3.59 -5.84 4.60
CA LEU A 39 4.22 -5.82 3.28
C LEU A 39 4.77 -7.20 2.88
N LYS A 40 5.23 -8.00 3.86
CA LYS A 40 5.69 -9.39 3.64
C LYS A 40 4.56 -10.38 3.34
N LEU A 41 3.30 -9.97 3.57
CA LEU A 41 2.10 -10.79 3.37
C LEU A 41 1.44 -10.50 2.02
N LEU A 42 1.97 -9.55 1.25
CA LEU A 42 1.42 -9.16 -0.04
C LEU A 42 1.68 -10.23 -1.11
N PRO A 43 0.81 -10.32 -2.12
CA PRO A 43 1.02 -11.20 -3.27
C PRO A 43 2.32 -10.88 -4.02
N SER A 44 2.92 -11.90 -4.62
CA SER A 44 4.10 -11.72 -5.46
C SER A 44 3.79 -10.78 -6.64
N GLY A 45 4.74 -9.91 -6.97
CA GLY A 45 4.60 -8.94 -8.07
C GLY A 45 3.85 -7.64 -7.72
N VAL A 46 3.35 -7.49 -6.48
CA VAL A 46 2.83 -6.20 -6.00
C VAL A 46 4.01 -5.28 -5.64
N PHE A 47 4.04 -4.07 -6.21
CA PHE A 47 5.00 -3.06 -5.80
C PHE A 47 4.60 -2.50 -4.43
N ALA A 48 5.52 -2.44 -3.47
CA ALA A 48 5.18 -1.94 -2.15
C ALA A 48 6.34 -1.28 -1.42
N PHE A 49 6.04 -0.30 -0.56
CA PHE A 49 7.01 0.32 0.34
C PHE A 49 6.35 0.87 1.60
N ALA A 50 7.18 1.19 2.59
CA ALA A 50 6.76 1.78 3.85
C ALA A 50 6.94 3.30 3.83
N LEU A 51 5.90 4.03 4.23
CA LEU A 51 5.96 5.47 4.47
C LEU A 51 6.15 5.81 5.96
N PHE A 52 5.90 4.85 6.85
CA PHE A 52 6.02 4.95 8.32
C PHE A 52 5.10 5.97 9.01
N GLU A 53 4.51 6.91 8.26
CA GLU A 53 3.54 7.88 8.73
C GLU A 53 2.50 8.25 7.66
N TYR A 54 1.48 9.00 8.06
CA TYR A 54 0.40 9.51 7.21
C TYR A 54 0.16 11.02 7.40
N ALA A 55 1.18 11.78 7.80
CA ALA A 55 1.06 13.24 7.82
C ALA A 55 0.74 13.74 6.39
N PRO A 56 -0.16 14.73 6.23
CA PRO A 56 -0.60 15.18 4.90
C PRO A 56 0.54 15.54 3.95
N LYS A 57 1.58 16.22 4.45
CA LYS A 57 2.76 16.59 3.65
C LYS A 57 3.53 15.37 3.14
N THR A 58 3.71 14.37 3.99
CA THR A 58 4.44 13.14 3.65
C THR A 58 3.67 12.31 2.63
N VAL A 59 2.36 12.19 2.78
CA VAL A 59 1.49 11.52 1.80
C VAL A 59 1.50 12.26 0.46
N GLN A 60 1.45 13.59 0.45
CA GLN A 60 1.54 14.39 -0.77
C GLN A 60 2.88 14.22 -1.49
N LEU A 61 3.99 14.11 -0.75
CA LEU A 61 5.30 13.84 -1.33
C LEU A 61 5.36 12.43 -1.93
N ALA A 62 4.86 11.42 -1.22
CA ALA A 62 4.81 10.04 -1.71
C ALA A 62 3.93 9.89 -2.96
N ALA A 63 2.83 10.65 -3.06
CA ALA A 63 1.97 10.65 -4.24
C ALA A 63 2.73 11.03 -5.53
N ARG A 64 3.77 11.88 -5.42
CA ARG A 64 4.60 12.28 -6.57
C ARG A 64 5.38 11.12 -7.19
N LEU A 65 5.62 10.04 -6.44
CA LEU A 65 6.27 8.82 -6.96
C LEU A 65 5.38 8.09 -7.97
N PHE A 66 4.07 8.35 -7.95
CA PHE A 66 3.08 7.67 -8.79
C PHE A 66 2.51 8.54 -9.91
N THR A 67 2.80 9.84 -9.90
CA THR A 67 2.42 10.77 -10.96
C THR A 67 3.64 11.08 -11.81
N ARG A 68 3.54 11.02 -13.14
CA ARG A 68 4.58 11.62 -13.99
C ARG A 68 4.59 13.14 -13.75
N ALA A 69 5.79 13.70 -13.64
CA ALA A 69 6.02 15.14 -13.53
C ALA A 69 5.46 15.91 -14.74
#